data_AF-A0A5B8YGK0-F1
#
_entry.id   AF-A0A5B8YGK0-F1
#
_cell.length_a   1.000
_cell.length_b   1.000
_cell.length_c   1.000
_cell.angle_alpha   90.00
_cell.angle_beta   90.00
_cell.angle_gamma   90.00
#
_symmetry.space_group_name_H-M   'P 1'
#
loop_
_entity.id
_entity.type
_entity.pdbx_description
1 polymer ?
#
loop_
_entity_poly.entity_id
_entity_poly.type
_entity_poly.pdbx_seq_one_letter_code
_entity_poly.pdbx_strand_id
1 'polypeptide(L)'
;MKNLSDLFEHQLKDLYSAESQLIKALPKMAKKASDSKLKKAIEDHLEETKEQKQRLKEVCSDLGIKPTGEECKAMKGLIEEAESFLKEKADEDVRDAGIIAEAQRVEHYEISAYGTAVRYAKELGHKDIAKKLQKSLDEEQKADTDLNKMAEGRLNKEAIK
;
A
#
# COMPACT_ATOMS: atom_id res chain seq x y z
N MET A 1 1.86 18.22 17.32
CA MET A 1 2.59 18.69 16.12
C MET A 1 2.48 20.21 16.06
N LYS A 2 3.57 20.91 15.81
CA LYS A 2 3.67 22.39 15.82
C LYS A 2 4.19 22.98 14.51
N ASN A 3 4.85 22.18 13.66
CA ASN A 3 5.48 22.63 12.42
C ASN A 3 5.48 21.50 11.37
N LEU A 4 6.02 21.78 10.17
CA LEU A 4 6.06 20.82 9.06
C LEU A 4 6.98 19.62 9.34
N SER A 5 8.06 19.78 10.10
CA SER A 5 8.93 18.68 10.50
C SER A 5 8.20 17.69 11.42
N ASP A 6 7.45 18.18 12.41
CA ASP A 6 6.63 17.33 13.29
C ASP A 6 5.57 16.57 12.48
N LEU A 7 4.95 17.24 11.49
CA LEU A 7 3.96 16.62 10.62
C LEU A 7 4.59 15.57 9.69
N PHE A 8 5.77 15.87 9.12
CA PHE A 8 6.51 14.91 8.30
C PHE A 8 6.92 13.67 9.09
N GLU A 9 7.41 13.84 10.31
CA GLU A 9 7.69 12.73 11.23
C GLU A 9 6.44 11.88 11.48
N HIS A 10 5.30 12.51 11.74
CA HIS A 10 4.03 11.79 11.90
C HIS A 10 3.67 10.99 10.64
N GLN A 11 3.77 11.60 9.45
CA GLN A 11 3.48 10.91 8.18
C GLN A 11 4.40 9.69 7.94
N LEU A 12 5.68 9.81 8.26
CA LEU A 12 6.63 8.68 8.13
C LEU A 12 6.30 7.52 9.07
N LYS A 13 5.89 7.82 10.31
CA LYS A 13 5.46 6.79 11.27
C LYS A 13 4.15 6.14 10.86
N ASP A 14 3.22 6.93 10.34
CA ASP A 14 1.94 6.44 9.82
C ASP A 14 2.17 5.47 8.64
N LEU A 15 2.96 5.87 7.64
CA LEU A 15 3.38 5.00 6.53
C LEU A 15 4.08 3.73 7.02
N TYR A 16 5.04 3.84 7.94
CA TYR A 16 5.73 2.66 8.46
C TYR A 16 4.77 1.68 9.16
N SER A 17 3.73 2.22 9.81
CA SER A 17 2.65 1.45 10.42
C SER A 17 1.75 0.80 9.37
N ALA A 18 1.38 1.51 8.31
CA ALA A 18 0.57 1.00 7.20
C ALA A 18 1.25 -0.22 6.54
N GLU A 19 2.48 -0.04 6.09
CA GLU A 19 3.34 -1.07 5.48
C GLU A 19 3.50 -2.30 6.38
N SER A 20 3.67 -2.07 7.68
CA SER A 20 3.77 -3.15 8.68
C SER A 20 2.50 -3.97 8.82
N GLN A 21 1.33 -3.36 8.63
CA GLN A 21 0.05 -4.02 8.64
C GLN A 21 -0.17 -4.77 7.32
N LEU A 22 0.16 -4.13 6.19
CA LEU A 22 -0.04 -4.68 4.86
C LEU A 22 0.77 -5.96 4.63
N ILE A 23 2.02 -6.02 5.10
CA ILE A 23 2.85 -7.25 5.09
C ILE A 23 2.14 -8.46 5.73
N LYS A 24 1.27 -8.23 6.73
CA LYS A 24 0.50 -9.30 7.39
C LYS A 24 -0.79 -9.63 6.65
N ALA A 25 -1.36 -8.69 5.91
CA ALA A 25 -2.63 -8.82 5.21
C ALA A 25 -2.49 -9.46 3.83
N LEU A 26 -1.48 -9.06 3.04
CA LEU A 26 -1.27 -9.53 1.67
C LEU A 26 -1.21 -11.07 1.53
N PRO A 27 -0.56 -11.85 2.43
CA PRO A 27 -0.58 -13.30 2.35
C PRO A 27 -1.99 -13.92 2.49
N LYS A 28 -2.92 -13.23 3.17
CA LYS A 28 -4.32 -13.68 3.28
C LYS A 28 -5.09 -13.40 2.01
N MET A 29 -4.85 -12.24 1.37
CA MET A 29 -5.46 -11.87 0.08
C MET A 29 -4.98 -12.81 -1.03
N ALA A 30 -3.67 -13.05 -1.14
CA ALA A 30 -3.08 -13.95 -2.14
C ALA A 30 -3.63 -15.39 -2.05
N LYS A 31 -3.92 -15.87 -0.82
CA LYS A 31 -4.52 -17.20 -0.61
C LYS A 31 -5.97 -17.30 -1.08
N LYS A 32 -6.68 -16.17 -1.19
CA LYS A 32 -8.09 -16.12 -1.56
C LYS A 32 -8.30 -15.86 -3.05
N ALA A 33 -7.30 -15.33 -3.74
CA ALA A 33 -7.32 -15.17 -5.18
C ALA A 33 -7.31 -16.52 -5.90
N SER A 34 -8.22 -16.69 -6.86
CA SER A 34 -8.31 -17.87 -7.74
C SER A 34 -7.47 -17.68 -9.00
N ASP A 35 -7.45 -16.47 -9.56
CA ASP A 35 -6.63 -16.16 -10.72
C ASP A 35 -5.13 -16.15 -10.38
N SER A 36 -4.38 -16.96 -11.12
CA SER A 36 -2.94 -17.13 -10.92
C SER A 36 -2.13 -15.84 -11.12
N LYS A 37 -2.57 -14.93 -12.01
CA LYS A 37 -1.87 -13.66 -12.24
C LYS A 37 -2.15 -12.67 -11.12
N LEU A 38 -3.40 -12.58 -10.66
CA LEU A 38 -3.77 -11.77 -9.52
C LEU A 38 -3.02 -12.22 -8.26
N LYS A 39 -3.01 -13.53 -7.99
CA LYS A 39 -2.25 -14.10 -6.88
C LYS A 39 -0.77 -13.72 -6.95
N LYS A 40 -0.15 -13.89 -8.13
CA LYS A 40 1.25 -13.53 -8.34
C LYS A 40 1.50 -12.03 -8.15
N ALA A 41 0.61 -11.17 -8.61
CA ALA A 41 0.73 -9.73 -8.40
C ALA A 41 0.71 -9.35 -6.91
N ILE A 42 -0.16 -9.96 -6.11
CA ILE A 42 -0.21 -9.74 -4.65
C ILE A 42 1.05 -10.27 -3.95
N GLU A 43 1.57 -11.41 -4.39
CA GLU A 43 2.82 -11.98 -3.86
C GLU A 43 4.05 -11.13 -4.23
N ASP A 44 4.12 -10.62 -5.46
CA ASP A 44 5.18 -9.72 -5.91
C ASP A 44 5.09 -8.38 -5.13
N HIS A 45 3.89 -7.82 -4.96
CA HIS A 45 3.67 -6.61 -4.17
C HIS A 45 4.07 -6.79 -2.70
N LEU A 46 3.82 -7.95 -2.08
CA LEU A 46 4.29 -8.24 -0.72
C LEU A 46 5.81 -8.12 -0.55
N GLU A 47 6.60 -8.49 -1.56
CA GLU A 47 8.05 -8.30 -1.50
C GLU A 47 8.41 -6.81 -1.66
N GLU A 48 7.72 -6.07 -2.54
CA GLU A 48 7.86 -4.61 -2.68
C GLU A 48 7.53 -3.89 -1.35
N THR A 49 6.43 -4.23 -0.69
CA THR A 49 6.02 -3.71 0.64
C THR A 49 7.10 -3.93 1.71
N LYS A 50 7.80 -5.05 1.69
CA LYS A 50 8.92 -5.28 2.63
C LYS A 50 10.10 -4.35 2.35
N GLU A 51 10.42 -4.12 1.08
CA GLU A 51 11.46 -3.18 0.68
C GLU A 51 11.08 -1.74 1.00
N GLN A 52 9.84 -1.34 0.76
CA GLN A 52 9.29 -0.02 1.08
C GLN A 52 9.35 0.25 2.60
N LYS A 53 8.91 -0.71 3.42
CA LYS A 53 9.07 -0.64 4.88
C LYS A 53 10.53 -0.48 5.32
N GLN A 54 11.45 -1.23 4.71
CA GLN A 54 12.88 -1.12 5.01
C GLN A 54 13.42 0.26 4.61
N ARG A 55 12.97 0.81 3.48
CA ARG A 55 13.28 2.17 3.03
C ARG A 55 12.79 3.24 3.98
N LEU A 56 11.58 3.10 4.51
CA LEU A 56 11.04 4.00 5.56
C LEU A 56 11.86 3.93 6.84
N LYS A 57 12.31 2.72 7.23
CA LYS A 57 13.21 2.54 8.38
C LYS A 57 14.53 3.29 8.19
N GLU A 58 15.11 3.23 7.00
CA GLU A 58 16.32 3.98 6.65
C GLU A 58 16.07 5.48 6.66
N VAL A 59 14.98 5.96 6.04
CA VAL A 59 14.59 7.38 6.08
C VAL A 59 14.42 7.88 7.52
N CYS A 60 13.76 7.10 8.38
CA CYS A 60 13.61 7.46 9.79
C CYS A 60 14.97 7.49 10.50
N SER A 61 15.85 6.52 10.23
CA SER A 61 17.22 6.51 10.77
C SER A 61 18.03 7.74 10.36
N ASP A 62 17.96 8.13 9.08
CA ASP A 62 18.66 9.31 8.54
C ASP A 62 18.21 10.61 9.21
N LEU A 63 16.96 10.65 9.69
CA LEU A 63 16.34 11.79 10.38
C LEU A 63 16.44 11.71 11.91
N GLY A 64 16.98 10.63 12.47
CA GLY A 64 16.99 10.40 13.92
C GLY A 64 15.60 10.12 14.52
N ILE A 65 14.65 9.67 13.70
CA ILE A 65 13.27 9.37 14.08
C ILE A 65 13.14 7.89 14.44
N LYS A 66 12.39 7.59 15.50
CA LYS A 66 11.95 6.22 15.78
C LYS A 66 10.69 5.92 14.96
N PRO A 67 10.69 4.96 14.02
CA PRO A 67 9.57 4.73 13.09
C PRO A 67 8.31 4.13 13.76
N THR A 68 8.39 3.74 15.03
CA THR A 68 7.29 3.14 15.79
C THR A 68 6.59 4.18 16.67
N GLY A 69 5.36 3.90 17.09
CA GLY A 69 4.63 4.69 18.08
C GLY A 69 3.34 5.29 17.55
N GLU A 70 3.01 5.02 16.28
CA GLU A 70 1.75 5.40 15.63
C GLU A 70 1.07 4.14 15.04
N GLU A 71 -0.26 4.06 15.17
CA GLU A 71 -1.07 3.05 14.48
C GLU A 71 -1.76 3.73 13.29
N CYS A 72 -1.46 3.28 12.08
CA CYS A 72 -2.18 3.76 10.90
C CYS A 72 -3.60 3.22 10.91
N LYS A 73 -4.54 4.06 11.34
CA LYS A 73 -5.97 3.72 11.43
C LYS A 73 -6.63 3.58 10.06
N ALA A 74 -6.18 4.34 9.07
CA ALA A 74 -6.70 4.27 7.71
C ALA A 74 -6.40 2.91 7.08
N MET A 75 -5.12 2.50 7.06
CA MET A 75 -4.72 1.19 6.55
C MET A 75 -5.40 0.05 7.31
N LYS A 76 -5.51 0.16 8.64
CA LYS A 76 -6.26 -0.82 9.44
C LYS A 76 -7.70 -0.99 8.96
N GLY A 77 -8.41 0.12 8.74
CA GLY A 77 -9.78 0.09 8.24
C GLY A 77 -9.89 -0.52 6.84
N LEU A 78 -8.97 -0.18 5.93
CA LEU A 78 -8.92 -0.76 4.58
C LEU A 78 -8.67 -2.27 4.62
N ILE A 79 -7.76 -2.73 5.49
CA ILE A 79 -7.51 -4.17 5.70
C ILE A 79 -8.74 -4.85 6.30
N GLU A 80 -9.42 -4.23 7.27
CA GLU A 80 -10.64 -4.78 7.87
C GLU A 80 -11.78 -4.89 6.84
N GLU A 81 -11.91 -3.90 5.94
CA GLU A 81 -12.86 -3.92 4.81
C GLU A 81 -12.54 -5.09 3.87
N ALA A 82 -11.28 -5.21 3.43
CA ALA A 82 -10.83 -6.31 2.57
C ALA A 82 -11.04 -7.69 3.23
N GLU A 83 -10.71 -7.83 4.52
CA GLU A 83 -10.93 -9.08 5.26
C GLU A 83 -12.42 -9.41 5.45
N SER A 84 -13.28 -8.39 5.54
CA SER A 84 -14.73 -8.58 5.58
C SER A 84 -15.24 -9.11 4.23
N PHE A 85 -14.84 -8.46 3.13
CA PHE A 85 -15.17 -8.88 1.78
C PHE A 85 -14.75 -10.34 1.50
N LEU A 86 -13.52 -10.72 1.90
CA LEU A 86 -12.99 -12.08 1.71
C LEU A 86 -13.75 -13.20 2.47
N LYS A 87 -14.65 -12.85 3.38
CA LYS A 87 -15.54 -13.78 4.09
C LYS A 87 -16.90 -13.94 3.41
N GLU A 88 -17.24 -13.06 2.48
CA GLU A 88 -18.50 -13.14 1.73
C GLU A 88 -18.51 -14.37 0.81
N LYS A 89 -19.71 -14.90 0.56
CA LYS A 89 -19.91 -15.98 -0.40
C LYS A 89 -20.00 -15.37 -1.79
N ALA A 90 -18.90 -15.41 -2.52
CA ALA A 90 -18.80 -14.99 -3.91
C ALA A 90 -18.24 -16.12 -4.80
N ASP A 91 -18.70 -16.15 -6.04
CA ASP A 91 -18.08 -16.93 -7.11
C ASP A 91 -16.61 -16.49 -7.31
N GLU A 92 -15.79 -17.36 -7.88
CA GLU A 92 -14.34 -17.13 -8.04
C GLU A 92 -14.04 -15.82 -8.79
N ASP A 93 -14.69 -15.58 -9.93
CA ASP A 93 -14.48 -14.37 -10.73
C ASP A 93 -14.92 -13.09 -9.99
N VAL A 94 -16.03 -13.15 -9.26
CA VAL A 94 -16.54 -12.03 -8.44
C VAL A 94 -15.59 -11.75 -7.27
N ARG A 95 -15.04 -12.79 -6.66
CA ARG A 95 -14.06 -12.67 -5.58
C ARG A 95 -12.78 -11.99 -6.09
N ASP A 96 -12.27 -12.42 -7.23
CA ASP A 96 -11.04 -11.85 -7.80
C ASP A 96 -11.24 -10.39 -8.21
N ALA A 97 -12.40 -10.04 -8.79
CA ALA A 97 -12.75 -8.64 -9.08
C ALA A 97 -12.81 -7.79 -7.80
N GLY A 98 -13.41 -8.30 -6.72
CA GLY A 98 -13.44 -7.58 -5.45
C GLY A 98 -12.09 -7.52 -4.74
N ILE A 99 -11.23 -8.54 -4.84
CA ILE A 99 -9.85 -8.48 -4.34
C ILE A 99 -9.09 -7.33 -5.03
N ILE A 100 -9.28 -7.16 -6.34
CA ILE A 100 -8.69 -6.02 -7.06
C ILE A 100 -9.25 -4.70 -6.52
N ALA A 101 -10.57 -4.58 -6.37
CA ALA A 101 -11.17 -3.35 -5.87
C ALA A 101 -10.63 -2.96 -4.47
N GLU A 102 -10.48 -3.92 -3.57
CA GLU A 102 -9.91 -3.67 -2.23
C GLU A 102 -8.42 -3.34 -2.28
N ALA A 103 -7.64 -4.04 -3.13
CA ALA A 103 -6.23 -3.74 -3.33
C ALA A 103 -6.04 -2.31 -3.86
N GLN A 104 -6.83 -1.87 -4.85
CA GLN A 104 -6.72 -0.52 -5.40
C GLN A 104 -7.03 0.58 -4.37
N ARG A 105 -7.94 0.33 -3.43
CA ARG A 105 -8.20 1.27 -2.32
C ARG A 105 -6.99 1.43 -1.42
N VAL A 106 -6.29 0.32 -1.14
CA VAL A 106 -5.00 0.31 -0.42
C VAL A 106 -3.96 1.11 -1.20
N GLU A 107 -3.76 0.81 -2.49
CA GLU A 107 -2.80 1.54 -3.34
C GLU A 107 -3.08 3.05 -3.36
N HIS A 108 -4.35 3.46 -3.50
CA HIS A 108 -4.71 4.88 -3.58
C HIS A 108 -4.43 5.62 -2.27
N TYR A 109 -4.62 4.95 -1.13
CA TYR A 109 -4.20 5.49 0.16
C TYR A 109 -2.67 5.67 0.22
N GLU A 110 -1.89 4.67 -0.21
CA GLU A 110 -0.43 4.75 -0.17
C GLU A 110 0.15 5.76 -1.16
N ILE A 111 -0.41 5.85 -2.37
CA ILE A 111 -0.06 6.89 -3.37
C ILE A 111 -0.27 8.29 -2.78
N SER A 112 -1.38 8.52 -2.08
CA SER A 112 -1.67 9.79 -1.42
C SER A 112 -0.69 10.08 -0.28
N ALA A 113 -0.42 9.09 0.56
CA ALA A 113 0.46 9.21 1.72
C ALA A 113 1.93 9.43 1.30
N TYR A 114 2.46 8.63 0.39
CA TYR A 114 3.81 8.79 -0.16
C TYR A 114 3.95 10.08 -0.96
N GLY A 115 2.95 10.47 -1.77
CA GLY A 115 2.94 11.75 -2.48
C GLY A 115 3.10 12.94 -1.53
N THR A 116 2.39 12.90 -0.41
CA THR A 116 2.51 13.90 0.66
C THR A 116 3.89 13.89 1.31
N ALA A 117 4.38 12.71 1.69
CA ALA A 117 5.69 12.55 2.33
C ALA A 117 6.85 13.04 1.43
N VAL A 118 6.81 12.73 0.12
CA VAL A 118 7.76 13.24 -0.87
C VAL A 118 7.73 14.76 -0.92
N ARG A 119 6.54 15.37 -0.95
CA ARG A 119 6.41 16.83 -1.00
C ARG A 119 6.99 17.47 0.26
N TYR A 120 6.70 16.94 1.44
CA TYR A 120 7.23 17.47 2.69
C TYR A 120 8.75 17.32 2.78
N ALA A 121 9.30 16.18 2.36
CA ALA A 121 10.75 16.00 2.28
C ALA A 121 11.42 17.05 1.37
N LYS A 122 10.81 17.39 0.24
CA LYS A 122 11.30 18.46 -0.66
C LYS A 122 11.25 19.84 -0.01
N GLU A 123 10.13 20.20 0.64
CA GLU A 123 9.97 21.50 1.30
C GLU A 123 10.93 21.69 2.49
N LEU A 124 11.25 20.62 3.21
CA LEU A 124 12.21 20.63 4.30
C LEU A 124 13.68 20.55 3.83
N GLY A 125 13.92 20.48 2.51
CA GLY A 125 15.27 20.45 1.92
C GLY A 125 15.93 19.06 1.93
N HIS A 126 15.23 18.00 2.30
CA HIS A 126 15.73 16.62 2.37
C HIS A 126 15.69 15.92 1.00
N LYS A 127 16.50 16.39 0.05
CA LYS A 127 16.47 15.93 -1.35
C LYS A 127 16.67 14.43 -1.52
N ASP A 128 17.59 13.82 -0.77
CA ASP A 128 17.87 12.39 -0.91
C ASP A 128 16.78 11.51 -0.27
N ILE A 129 16.19 11.97 0.84
CA ILE A 129 15.00 11.32 1.42
C ILE A 129 13.82 11.42 0.47
N ALA A 130 13.62 12.57 -0.18
CA ALA A 130 12.56 12.72 -1.18
C ALA A 130 12.73 11.72 -2.35
N LYS A 131 13.96 11.44 -2.80
CA LYS A 131 14.22 10.42 -3.82
C LYS A 131 13.89 9.01 -3.33
N LYS A 132 14.27 8.68 -2.07
CA LYS A 132 13.93 7.38 -1.47
C LYS A 132 12.41 7.18 -1.42
N LEU A 133 11.68 8.17 -0.92
CA LEU A 133 10.20 8.11 -0.83
C LEU A 133 9.55 8.10 -2.22
N GLN A 134 10.11 8.81 -3.20
CA GLN A 134 9.62 8.78 -4.58
C GLN A 134 9.72 7.38 -5.18
N LYS A 135 10.76 6.60 -4.85
CA LYS A 135 10.85 5.20 -5.30
C LYS A 135 9.66 4.37 -4.81
N SER A 136 9.22 4.53 -3.55
CA SER A 136 8.02 3.83 -3.06
C SER A 136 6.78 4.30 -3.80
N LEU A 137 6.62 5.63 -3.97
CA LEU A 137 5.49 6.19 -4.70
C LEU A 137 5.38 5.65 -6.14
N ASP A 138 6.50 5.55 -6.84
CA ASP A 138 6.54 5.03 -8.21
C ASP A 138 6.19 3.52 -8.26
N GLU A 139 6.60 2.76 -7.24
CA GLU A 139 6.22 1.35 -7.05
C GLU A 139 4.70 1.20 -6.86
N GLU A 140 4.07 1.98 -5.96
CA GLU A 140 2.61 1.88 -5.73
C GLU A 140 1.80 2.31 -6.96
N GLN A 141 2.24 3.37 -7.64
CA GLN A 141 1.59 3.81 -8.88
C GLN A 141 1.64 2.73 -9.96
N LYS A 142 2.75 1.98 -10.02
CA LYS A 142 2.88 0.86 -10.93
C LYS A 142 1.99 -0.31 -10.51
N ALA A 143 1.91 -0.63 -9.22
CA ALA A 143 1.03 -1.66 -8.69
C ALA A 143 -0.44 -1.39 -9.03
N ASP A 144 -0.95 -0.17 -8.77
CA ASP A 144 -2.32 0.23 -9.16
C ASP A 144 -2.52 0.16 -10.68
N THR A 145 -1.54 0.59 -11.47
CA THR A 145 -1.61 0.50 -12.93
C THR A 145 -1.74 -0.95 -13.41
N ASP A 146 -1.02 -1.88 -12.78
CA ASP A 146 -1.08 -3.29 -13.13
C ASP A 146 -2.40 -3.94 -12.68
N LEU A 147 -2.95 -3.54 -11.53
CA LEU A 147 -4.29 -3.92 -11.07
C LEU A 147 -5.39 -3.43 -12.04
N ASN A 148 -5.31 -2.18 -12.51
CA ASN A 148 -6.23 -1.63 -13.51
C ASN A 148 -6.26 -2.47 -14.80
N LYS A 149 -5.09 -2.86 -15.32
CA LYS A 149 -5.00 -3.71 -16.51
C LYS A 149 -5.65 -5.07 -16.29
N MET A 150 -5.53 -5.65 -15.09
CA MET A 150 -6.17 -6.92 -14.74
C MET A 150 -7.69 -6.78 -14.67
N ALA A 151 -8.18 -5.68 -14.06
CA ALA A 151 -9.60 -5.35 -13.95
C ALA A 151 -10.26 -5.13 -15.32
N GLU A 152 -9.74 -4.18 -16.12
CA GLU A 152 -10.27 -3.85 -17.46
C GLU A 152 -10.14 -5.00 -18.46
N GLY A 153 -9.13 -5.84 -18.25
CA GLY A 153 -8.79 -6.96 -19.12
C GLY A 153 -9.84 -8.07 -19.07
N ARG A 154 -9.54 -9.09 -18.26
CA ARG A 154 -10.26 -10.36 -18.25
C ARG A 154 -11.20 -10.47 -17.03
N LEU A 155 -10.75 -10.03 -15.86
CA LEU A 155 -11.42 -10.36 -14.60
C LEU A 155 -12.79 -9.70 -14.45
N ASN A 156 -12.94 -8.40 -14.75
CA ASN A 156 -14.27 -7.79 -14.69
C ASN A 156 -15.22 -8.35 -15.75
N LYS A 157 -14.71 -8.83 -16.89
CA LYS A 157 -15.56 -9.46 -17.93
C LYS A 157 -16.05 -10.82 -17.50
N GLU A 158 -15.21 -11.62 -16.82
CA GLU A 158 -15.60 -12.91 -16.26
C GLU A 158 -16.67 -12.75 -15.15
N ALA A 159 -16.62 -11.63 -14.42
CA ALA A 159 -17.61 -11.31 -13.38
C ALA A 159 -18.98 -10.83 -13.90
N ILE A 160 -19.14 -10.44 -15.17
CA ILE A 160 -20.38 -9.83 -15.68
C ILE A 160 -21.51 -10.84 -15.92
N LYS A 161 -21.21 -12.09 -16.28
CA LYS A 161 -22.15 -13.14 -16.73
C LYS A 161 -23.18 -12.72 -17.78
#